data_AF-A0A075G300-F1
#
_entry.id   AF-A0A075G300-F1
#
_cell.length_a   1.000
_cell.length_b   1.000
_cell.length_c   1.000
_cell.angle_alpha   90.00
_cell.angle_beta   90.00
_cell.angle_gamma   90.00
#
_symmetry.space_group_name_H-M   'P 1'
#
loop_
_entity.id
_entity.type
_entity.pdbx_description
1 polymer ?
#
loop_
_entity_poly.entity_id
_entity_poly.type
_entity_poly.pdbx_seq_one_letter_code
_entity_poly.pdbx_strand_id
1 'polypeptide(L)' 'MPTHGSLTKAGKVRGQTPKVEGRKIVGTNAKLRNKSNFRKRLVLTKLPGQNKASSKRRRRH' A
#
# COMPACT_ATOMS: atom_id res chain seq x y z
N MET A 1 -28.70 -25.21 -23.54
CA MET A 1 -27.84 -24.30 -22.74
C MET A 1 -26.40 -24.48 -23.21
N PRO A 2 -25.68 -23.46 -23.69
CA PRO A 2 -24.29 -23.64 -24.09
C PRO A 2 -23.44 -23.89 -22.84
N THR A 3 -22.78 -25.05 -22.78
CA THR A 3 -21.99 -25.53 -21.64
C THR A 3 -20.63 -24.85 -21.51
N HIS A 4 -20.18 -24.15 -22.57
CA HIS A 4 -18.83 -23.59 -22.66
C HIS A 4 -18.86 -22.10 -23.03
N GLY A 5 -18.38 -21.26 -22.12
CA GLY A 5 -18.17 -19.83 -22.36
C GLY A 5 -16.89 -19.54 -23.15
N SER A 6 -16.77 -18.34 -23.71
CA SER A 6 -15.59 -17.93 -24.48
C SER A 6 -14.34 -17.79 -23.59
N LEU A 7 -13.30 -18.58 -23.87
CA LEU A 7 -12.01 -18.56 -23.18
C LEU A 7 -11.14 -17.34 -23.55
N THR A 8 -11.54 -16.56 -24.56
CA THR A 8 -10.75 -15.47 -25.16
C THR A 8 -10.37 -14.34 -24.19
N LYS A 9 -11.08 -14.20 -23.07
CA LYS A 9 -10.83 -13.17 -22.06
C LYS A 9 -9.86 -13.61 -20.95
N ALA A 10 -9.45 -14.88 -20.94
CA ALA A 10 -8.56 -15.40 -19.91
C ALA A 10 -7.22 -14.65 -19.94
N GLY A 11 -6.81 -14.10 -18.79
CA GLY A 11 -5.51 -13.45 -18.65
C GLY A 11 -5.32 -12.10 -19.36
N LYS A 12 -6.33 -11.56 -20.07
CA LYS A 12 -6.24 -10.31 -20.86
C LYS A 12 -5.61 -9.16 -20.06
N VAL A 13 -6.12 -8.89 -18.86
CA VAL A 13 -5.66 -7.78 -18.02
C VAL A 13 -4.22 -7.98 -17.54
N ARG A 14 -3.86 -9.23 -17.20
CA ARG A 14 -2.50 -9.57 -16.78
C ARG A 14 -1.48 -9.41 -17.92
N GLY A 15 -1.85 -9.78 -19.15
CA GLY A 15 -1.01 -9.61 -20.34
C GLY A 15 -0.91 -8.16 -20.84
N GLN A 16 -1.96 -7.35 -20.60
CA GLN A 16 -1.96 -5.92 -20.92
C GLN A 16 -1.12 -5.09 -19.94
N THR A 17 -0.92 -5.58 -18.72
CA THR A 17 -0.22 -4.81 -17.68
C THR A 17 1.29 -4.95 -17.88
N PRO A 18 2.03 -3.86 -18.14
CA PRO A 18 3.49 -3.94 -18.28
C PRO A 18 4.11 -4.41 -16.96
N LYS A 19 5.14 -5.27 -17.05
CA LYS A 19 5.85 -5.72 -15.86
C LYS A 19 6.63 -4.55 -15.26
N VAL A 20 6.38 -4.26 -13.99
CA VAL A 20 7.11 -3.27 -13.21
C VAL A 20 8.03 -3.98 -12.24
N GLU A 21 9.30 -3.60 -12.23
CA GLU A 21 10.31 -4.17 -11.34
C GLU A 21 10.15 -3.67 -9.90
N GLY A 22 10.49 -4.56 -8.95
CA GLY A 22 10.50 -4.23 -7.53
C GLY A 22 11.63 -3.25 -7.20
N ARG A 23 11.33 -2.23 -6.39
CA ARG A 23 12.37 -1.35 -5.85
C ARG A 23 13.14 -2.08 -4.74
N LYS A 24 14.45 -1.83 -4.64
CA LYS A 24 15.26 -2.31 -3.51
C LYS A 24 14.75 -1.69 -2.21
N ILE A 25 14.29 -2.53 -1.29
CA ILE A 25 13.85 -2.11 0.05
C ILE A 25 14.89 -2.62 1.05
N VAL A 26 15.60 -1.70 1.71
CA VAL A 26 16.50 -2.04 2.82
C VAL A 26 15.77 -1.79 4.14
N GLY A 27 15.54 -2.86 4.89
CA GLY A 27 14.93 -2.80 6.21
C GLY A 27 15.91 -2.28 7.27
N THR A 28 15.40 -1.60 8.30
CA THR A 28 16.17 -1.25 9.50
C THR A 28 15.96 -2.29 10.60
N ASN A 29 16.94 -2.46 11.48
CA ASN A 29 16.79 -3.28 12.70
C ASN A 29 15.56 -2.83 13.53
N ALA A 30 14.95 -3.77 14.26
CA ALA A 30 13.77 -3.60 15.10
C ALA A 30 13.88 -2.40 16.05
N LYS A 31 15.04 -2.16 16.69
CA LYS A 31 15.25 -1.02 17.59
C LYS A 31 15.03 0.32 16.88
N LEU A 32 15.61 0.49 15.70
CA LEU A 32 15.48 1.71 14.89
C LEU A 32 14.07 1.87 14.33
N ARG A 33 13.47 0.77 13.88
CA ARG A 33 12.07 0.73 13.42
C ARG A 33 11.12 1.19 14.53
N ASN A 34 11.27 0.65 15.74
CA ASN A 34 10.40 0.98 16.88
C ASN A 34 10.60 2.42 17.34
N LYS A 35 11.84 2.94 17.38
CA LYS A 35 12.12 4.36 17.67
C LYS A 35 11.47 5.29 16.64
N SER A 36 11.57 4.96 15.35
CA SER A 36 10.92 5.73 14.27
C SER A 36 9.40 5.73 14.41
N ASN A 37 8.81 4.57 14.72
CA ASN A 37 7.37 4.43 14.92
C ASN A 37 6.88 5.22 16.14
N PHE A 38 7.60 5.17 17.27
CA PHE A 38 7.31 5.97 18.46
C PHE A 38 7.26 7.47 18.10
N ARG A 39 8.32 7.98 17.47
CA ARG A 39 8.40 9.40 17.07
C ARG A 39 7.26 9.77 16.12
N LYS A 40 6.96 8.95 15.12
CA LYS A 40 5.86 9.21 14.18
C LYS A 40 4.50 9.26 14.87
N ARG A 41 4.21 8.31 15.76
CA ARG A 41 2.88 8.15 16.37
C ARG A 41 2.62 9.10 17.52
N LEU A 42 3.59 9.30 18.41
CA LEU A 42 3.38 10.02 19.67
C LEU A 42 3.88 11.46 19.60
N VAL A 43 5.09 11.69 19.06
CA VAL A 43 5.63 13.06 18.95
C VAL A 43 4.98 13.82 17.80
N LEU A 44 4.85 13.18 16.64
CA LEU A 44 4.31 13.80 15.43
C LEU A 44 2.82 13.54 15.20
N THR A 45 2.16 12.80 16.11
CA THR A 45 0.73 12.43 16.05
C THR A 45 0.27 11.88 14.69
N LYS A 46 1.17 11.21 13.96
CA LYS A 46 0.88 10.59 12.66
C LYS A 46 0.24 9.22 12.89
N LEU A 47 -0.94 9.05 12.29
CA LEU A 47 -1.65 7.77 12.32
C LEU A 47 -0.84 6.68 11.57
N PRO A 48 -0.82 5.44 12.07
CA PRO A 48 -0.30 4.31 11.32
C PRO A 48 -1.20 4.02 10.11
N GLY A 49 -0.59 3.66 8.99
CA GLY A 49 -1.30 3.45 7.72
C GLY A 49 -1.26 4.70 6.83
N GLN A 50 -1.01 4.50 5.55
CA GLN A 50 -0.95 5.57 4.57
C GLN A 50 -2.26 6.34 4.53
N ASN A 51 -2.27 7.56 5.04
CA ASN A 51 -3.17 8.56 4.53
C ASN A 51 -2.60 9.98 4.71
N LYS A 52 -1.88 10.45 3.69
CA LYS A 52 -1.44 11.85 3.61
C LYS A 52 -2.63 12.82 3.42
N ALA A 53 -3.80 12.31 3.03
CA ALA A 53 -4.99 13.12 2.77
C ALA A 53 -5.96 13.24 3.98
N SER A 54 -6.06 12.22 4.85
CA SER A 54 -7.07 12.24 5.93
C SER A 54 -6.64 12.90 7.23
N SER A 55 -5.33 13.13 7.46
CA SER A 55 -4.85 13.81 8.69
C SER A 55 -5.38 15.24 8.84
N LYS A 56 -5.72 15.94 7.75
CA LYS A 56 -6.32 17.28 7.81
C LYS A 56 -7.80 17.28 8.18
N ARG A 57 -8.50 16.12 8.15
CA ARG A 57 -9.96 16.05 8.37
C ARG A 57 -10.38 15.99 9.84
N ARG A 58 -9.46 15.74 10.78
CA ARG A 58 -9.75 15.63 12.22
C ARG A 58 -9.49 16.91 13.04
N ARG A 59 -9.22 18.04 12.39
CA ARG A 59 -9.12 19.38 13.02
C ARG A 59 -10.39 20.22 12.79
N ARG A 60 -11.55 19.58 12.80
CA ARG A 60 -12.85 20.27 12.94
C ARG A 60 -13.57 19.56 14.07
N HIS A 61 -13.38 20.09 15.26
CA HIS A 61 -14.25 20.12 16.44
C HIS A 61 -13.39 20.56 17.62
#